data_AF-A0A838Q4J7-F1
#
_entry.id   AF-A0A838Q4J7-F1
#
_cell.length_a   1.000
_cell.length_b   1.000
_cell.length_c   1.000
_cell.angle_alpha   90.00
_cell.angle_beta   90.00
_cell.angle_gamma   90.00
#
_symmetry.space_group_name_H-M   'P 1'
#
loop_
_entity.id
_entity.type
_entity.pdbx_description
1 polymer ?
#
loop_
_entity_poly.entity_id
_entity_poly.type
_entity_poly.pdbx_seq_one_letter_code
_entity_poly.pdbx_strand_id
1 'polypeptide(L)'
;MVQVGGQNIRYPLGELRQGAWNQFLQAPPVIDGIDAFKLYDTYGFPLDLTELMARERGLSVDIAGFEKLMEQQRARARSAQKKSAIELAATDCKGPTRFLGYDLDQTEAHVQEVILGDGKPAVILDSSVCYAEMGGQVGDTGELMKAGCRWRIAETRKSGSTWIHVLDGESAPAVGEHVTVRFEKTRRRAIERHHTVTHLLHWALHEVVSCEVAQKGSYVGPEKLTFDFNSAALAPEQLRDIEKLVNECIVENASVSWTEMPYAEVKARGDIMQFFGDKYRDTVRVVQIGGEPPALNGYSMELCGGTHVRGTGEIGLFRVVGEAAIAAGVRRIEAVAGLNAYEQAKRDQEFIRSIAAKLNSPVGDLEKRIDSMLAQQKALEKSMKALEQKQALSTARELLSKVETIGATPAIVANLGAATGDRLQAISDALKQQQFAGVVILAGAADGNVALLAAVTPEFTSRCHAGKIIQAIAPIVGGKGGGRSDSARGAGKDAAKVDGALDQARALLA
;
A
#
# COMPACT_ATOMS: atom_id res chain seq x y z
N MET A 1 -46.14 8.74 10.41
CA MET A 1 -46.69 9.41 11.60
C MET A 1 -45.80 8.99 12.75
N VAL A 2 -45.27 9.94 13.51
CA VAL A 2 -44.43 9.68 14.69
C VAL A 2 -45.15 10.30 15.88
N GLN A 3 -45.25 9.56 16.97
CA GLN A 3 -45.94 9.98 18.18
C GLN A 3 -44.90 10.53 19.16
N VAL A 4 -44.98 11.82 19.49
CA VAL A 4 -44.02 12.49 20.38
C VAL A 4 -44.80 13.27 21.44
N GLY A 5 -44.50 13.03 22.71
CA GLY A 5 -45.17 13.72 23.83
C GLY A 5 -46.70 13.54 23.83
N GLY A 6 -47.22 12.44 23.27
CA GLY A 6 -48.66 12.18 23.16
C GLY A 6 -49.36 12.82 21.96
N GLN A 7 -48.68 13.59 21.10
CA GLN A 7 -49.25 14.15 19.87
C GLN A 7 -48.77 13.39 18.62
N ASN A 8 -49.66 13.23 17.64
CA ASN A 8 -49.35 12.58 16.37
C ASN A 8 -48.90 13.63 15.34
N ILE A 9 -47.63 13.58 14.94
CA ILE A 9 -47.06 14.49 13.95
C ILE A 9 -46.87 13.73 12.63
N ARG A 10 -47.28 14.35 11.51
CA ARG A 10 -47.26 13.75 10.18
C ARG A 10 -46.17 14.43 9.33
N TYR A 11 -45.09 13.71 9.08
CA TYR A 11 -44.00 14.16 8.22
C TYR A 11 -44.07 13.53 6.82
N PRO A 12 -43.74 14.30 5.76
CA PRO A 12 -43.45 13.75 4.44
C PRO A 12 -42.24 12.80 4.47
N LEU A 13 -42.24 11.78 3.61
CA LEU A 13 -41.17 10.77 3.56
C LEU A 13 -39.78 11.37 3.24
N GLY A 14 -39.75 12.51 2.52
CA GLY A 14 -38.52 13.22 2.15
C GLY A 14 -37.82 13.85 3.36
N GLU A 15 -38.58 14.45 4.29
CA GLU A 15 -38.03 15.09 5.49
C GLU A 15 -37.47 14.06 6.48
N LEU A 16 -38.10 12.89 6.56
CA LEU A 16 -37.59 11.76 7.35
C LEU A 16 -36.25 11.24 6.81
N ARG A 17 -36.02 11.27 5.49
CA ARG A 17 -34.72 10.90 4.89
C ARG A 17 -33.63 11.95 5.11
N GLN A 18 -34.00 13.17 5.48
CA GLN A 18 -33.09 14.29 5.73
C GLN A 18 -32.80 14.50 7.23
N GLY A 19 -33.16 13.54 8.09
CA GLY A 19 -32.77 13.57 9.51
C GLY A 19 -33.73 14.31 10.44
N ALA A 20 -35.00 14.51 10.06
CA ALA A 20 -36.01 15.15 10.91
C ALA A 20 -36.20 14.49 12.30
N TRP A 21 -35.77 13.23 12.47
CA TRP A 21 -35.76 12.52 13.76
C TRP A 21 -34.85 13.16 14.82
N ASN A 22 -33.83 13.92 14.40
CA ASN A 22 -32.87 14.59 15.29
C ASN A 22 -33.52 15.61 16.23
N GLN A 23 -34.72 16.11 15.90
CA GLN A 23 -35.48 17.03 16.75
C GLN A 23 -36.07 16.36 18.00
N PHE A 24 -36.06 15.03 18.07
CA PHE A 24 -36.68 14.25 19.16
C PHE A 24 -35.68 13.49 20.03
N LEU A 25 -34.40 13.53 19.67
CA LEU A 25 -33.34 12.88 20.41
C LEU A 25 -32.74 13.88 21.39
N GLN A 26 -32.89 13.64 22.70
CA GLN A 26 -32.34 14.50 23.76
C GLN A 26 -30.79 14.56 23.76
N ALA A 27 -30.15 13.63 23.05
CA ALA A 27 -28.73 13.59 22.75
C ALA A 27 -28.52 12.90 21.38
N PRO A 28 -27.47 13.25 20.61
CA PRO A 28 -27.16 12.57 19.35
C PRO A 28 -26.94 11.06 19.60
N PRO A 29 -27.45 10.16 18.74
CA PRO A 29 -27.22 8.73 18.91
C PRO A 29 -25.72 8.44 18.88
N VAL A 30 -25.26 7.58 19.80
CA VAL A 30 -23.84 7.28 20.00
C VAL A 30 -23.51 5.94 19.35
N ILE A 31 -22.43 5.90 18.56
CA ILE A 31 -21.78 4.66 18.13
C ILE A 31 -20.98 4.13 19.32
N ASP A 32 -21.31 2.91 19.78
CA ASP A 32 -20.64 2.27 20.91
C ASP A 32 -19.13 2.11 20.63
N GLY A 33 -18.31 2.29 21.66
CA GLY A 33 -16.86 2.11 21.57
C GLY A 33 -16.46 0.72 21.07
N ILE A 34 -17.28 -0.31 21.30
CA ILE A 34 -17.08 -1.67 20.76
C ILE A 34 -17.22 -1.70 19.24
N ASP A 35 -18.24 -1.03 18.69
CA ASP A 35 -18.47 -0.99 17.25
C ASP A 35 -17.43 -0.11 16.54
N ALA A 36 -17.07 1.02 17.15
CA ALA A 36 -15.96 1.86 16.70
C ALA A 36 -14.63 1.09 16.73
N PHE A 37 -14.38 0.30 17.78
CA PHE A 37 -13.20 -0.54 17.89
C PHE A 37 -13.20 -1.65 16.83
N LYS A 38 -14.35 -2.25 16.53
CA LYS A 38 -14.47 -3.26 15.47
C LYS A 38 -14.21 -2.67 14.09
N LEU A 39 -14.73 -1.47 13.81
CA LEU A 39 -14.44 -0.72 12.58
C LEU A 39 -12.94 -0.51 12.41
N TYR A 40 -12.25 -0.11 13.48
CA TYR A 40 -10.80 0.06 13.49
C TYR A 40 -10.02 -1.25 13.37
N ASP A 41 -10.25 -2.20 14.27
CA ASP A 41 -9.45 -3.42 14.43
C ASP A 41 -9.71 -4.48 13.34
N THR A 42 -10.98 -4.66 12.95
CA THR A 42 -11.36 -5.69 11.97
C THR A 42 -11.37 -5.16 10.54
N TYR A 43 -11.82 -3.92 10.34
CA TYR A 43 -12.05 -3.36 9.02
C TYR A 43 -11.03 -2.27 8.64
N GLY A 44 -10.07 -1.95 9.53
CA GLY A 44 -9.04 -0.95 9.28
C GLY A 44 -9.57 0.47 9.15
N PHE A 45 -10.81 0.72 9.60
CA PHE A 45 -11.51 1.97 9.43
C PHE A 45 -11.17 2.94 10.59
N PRO A 46 -10.48 4.06 10.32
CA PRO A 46 -9.97 4.94 11.38
C PRO A 46 -11.05 5.52 12.30
N LEU A 47 -10.73 5.75 13.58
CA LEU A 47 -11.66 6.35 14.55
C LEU A 47 -12.06 7.77 14.16
N ASP A 48 -11.11 8.59 13.71
CA ASP A 48 -11.32 9.95 13.22
C ASP A 48 -12.27 10.00 12.02
N LEU A 49 -12.17 9.04 11.10
CA LEU A 49 -13.09 8.92 9.97
C LEU A 49 -14.48 8.42 10.42
N THR A 50 -14.52 7.54 11.42
CA THR A 50 -15.77 7.11 12.07
C THR A 50 -16.45 8.30 12.75
N GLU A 51 -15.70 9.13 13.47
CA GLU A 51 -16.17 10.35 14.12
C GLU A 51 -16.65 11.39 13.10
N LEU A 52 -15.91 11.58 12.00
CA LEU A 52 -16.27 12.51 10.93
C LEU A 52 -17.60 12.10 10.27
N MET A 53 -17.70 10.84 9.84
CA MET A 53 -18.90 10.30 9.21
C MET A 53 -20.10 10.22 10.18
N ALA A 54 -19.83 9.95 11.46
CA ALA A 54 -20.84 10.02 12.51
C ALA A 54 -21.35 11.46 12.63
N ARG A 55 -20.47 12.44 12.71
CA ARG A 55 -20.82 13.87 12.83
C ARG A 55 -21.63 14.37 11.63
N GLU A 56 -21.25 14.00 10.41
CA GLU A 56 -22.00 14.33 9.18
C GLU A 56 -23.43 13.79 9.19
N ARG A 57 -23.69 12.73 9.95
CA ARG A 57 -25.01 12.09 10.11
C ARG A 57 -25.70 12.42 11.42
N GLY A 58 -25.16 13.35 12.21
CA GLY A 58 -25.72 13.74 13.52
C GLY A 58 -25.54 12.70 14.62
N LEU A 59 -24.58 11.78 14.47
CA LEU A 59 -24.18 10.78 15.45
C LEU A 59 -22.92 11.24 16.20
N SER A 60 -22.67 10.68 17.38
CA SER A 60 -21.41 10.80 18.11
C SER A 60 -20.77 9.43 18.33
N VAL A 61 -19.52 9.37 18.78
CA VAL A 61 -18.80 8.10 19.01
C VAL A 61 -18.33 8.05 20.47
N ASP A 62 -18.47 6.90 21.12
CA ASP A 62 -17.92 6.67 22.46
C ASP A 62 -16.40 6.43 22.39
N ILE A 63 -15.65 7.52 22.44
CA ILE A 63 -14.19 7.53 22.41
C ILE A 63 -13.61 6.83 23.65
N ALA A 64 -14.23 7.00 24.82
CA ALA A 64 -13.73 6.41 26.07
C ALA A 64 -13.85 4.87 26.05
N GLY A 65 -14.94 4.34 25.51
CA GLY A 65 -15.13 2.91 25.26
C GLY A 65 -14.11 2.36 24.27
N PHE A 66 -13.86 3.08 23.18
CA PHE A 66 -12.85 2.73 22.17
C PHE A 66 -11.43 2.67 22.78
N GLU A 67 -11.01 3.71 23.51
CA GLU A 67 -9.68 3.78 24.12
C GLU A 67 -9.45 2.66 25.14
N LYS A 68 -10.48 2.29 25.91
CA LYS A 68 -10.42 1.16 26.84
C LYS A 68 -10.13 -0.17 26.11
N LEU A 69 -10.75 -0.40 24.95
CA LEU A 69 -10.54 -1.60 24.14
C LEU A 69 -9.17 -1.60 23.46
N MET A 70 -8.70 -0.43 23.00
CA MET A 70 -7.34 -0.25 22.49
C MET A 70 -6.29 -0.56 23.56
N GLU A 71 -6.50 -0.12 24.80
CA GLU A 71 -5.57 -0.41 25.88
C GLU A 71 -5.57 -1.90 26.26
N GLN A 72 -6.73 -2.56 26.22
CA GLN A 72 -6.84 -4.01 26.37
C GLN A 72 -6.16 -4.78 25.23
N GLN A 73 -6.25 -4.30 23.99
CA GLN A 73 -5.54 -4.89 22.85
C GLN A 73 -4.02 -4.70 22.99
N ARG A 74 -3.56 -3.51 23.37
CA ARG A 74 -2.13 -3.24 23.67
C ARG A 74 -1.64 -4.09 24.83
N ALA A 75 -2.44 -4.27 25.88
CA ALA A 75 -2.11 -5.17 26.98
C ALA A 75 -2.02 -6.63 26.53
N ARG A 76 -2.93 -7.09 25.66
CA ARG A 76 -2.89 -8.42 25.03
C ARG A 76 -1.69 -8.61 24.11
N ALA A 77 -1.32 -7.60 23.31
CA ALA A 77 -0.13 -7.65 22.46
C ALA A 77 1.15 -7.70 23.31
N ARG A 78 1.22 -6.91 24.39
CA ARG A 78 2.31 -6.95 25.38
C ARG A 78 2.39 -8.30 26.11
N SER A 79 1.26 -8.96 26.38
CA SER A 79 1.25 -10.30 27.01
C SER A 79 1.43 -11.44 26.01
N ALA A 80 1.16 -11.24 24.72
CA ALA A 80 1.40 -12.20 23.65
C ALA A 80 2.87 -12.24 23.19
N GLN A 81 3.69 -11.27 23.61
CA GLN A 81 5.14 -11.28 23.44
C GLN A 81 5.77 -12.30 24.42
N LYS A 82 5.55 -13.60 24.14
CA LYS A 82 6.20 -14.69 24.88
C LYS A 82 7.72 -14.54 24.72
N LYS A 83 8.39 -14.24 25.83
CA LYS A 83 9.86 -14.36 25.94
C LYS A 83 10.26 -15.78 25.54
N SER A 84 11.33 -15.90 24.75
CA SER A 84 11.88 -17.21 24.39
C SER A 84 12.33 -17.97 25.64
N ALA A 85 12.43 -19.31 25.58
CA ALA A 85 12.94 -20.10 26.70
C ALA A 85 14.35 -19.64 27.12
N ILE A 86 15.15 -19.19 26.15
CA ILE A 86 16.49 -18.61 26.34
C ILE A 86 16.41 -17.30 27.13
N GLU A 87 15.50 -16.38 26.79
CA GLU A 87 15.35 -15.10 27.52
C GLU A 87 14.85 -15.28 28.96
N LEU A 88 13.99 -16.28 29.18
CA LEU A 88 13.52 -16.64 30.52
C LEU A 88 14.66 -17.19 31.37
N ALA A 89 15.43 -18.16 30.85
CA ALA A 89 16.61 -18.71 31.53
C ALA A 89 17.69 -17.65 31.78
N ALA A 90 17.84 -16.68 30.86
CA ALA A 90 18.80 -15.61 31.00
C ALA A 90 18.46 -14.56 32.08
N THR A 91 17.27 -14.63 32.68
CA THR A 91 16.85 -13.69 33.74
C THR A 91 17.56 -13.97 35.07
N ASP A 92 18.11 -15.18 35.26
CA ASP A 92 18.81 -15.63 36.48
C ASP A 92 20.36 -15.52 36.38
N CYS A 93 20.88 -14.85 35.34
CA CYS A 93 22.30 -14.81 35.03
C CYS A 93 23.15 -13.93 35.98
N LYS A 94 24.43 -14.29 36.10
CA LYS A 94 25.35 -13.83 37.17
C LYS A 94 25.87 -12.39 37.07
N GLY A 95 25.58 -11.61 36.02
CA GLY A 95 26.04 -10.22 35.95
C GLY A 95 25.84 -9.48 34.61
N PRO A 96 26.14 -8.17 34.57
CA PRO A 96 26.07 -7.35 33.35
C PRO A 96 27.21 -7.67 32.37
N THR A 97 26.93 -7.59 31.07
CA THR A 97 27.96 -7.67 30.03
C THR A 97 28.54 -6.28 29.74
N ARG A 98 29.87 -6.13 29.75
CA ARG A 98 30.54 -4.90 29.34
C ARG A 98 30.58 -4.80 27.81
N PHE A 99 29.79 -3.90 27.24
CA PHE A 99 29.78 -3.66 25.81
C PHE A 99 30.97 -2.79 25.37
N LEU A 100 31.77 -3.28 24.42
CA LEU A 100 32.97 -2.64 23.87
C LEU A 100 32.84 -2.33 22.36
N GLY A 101 31.70 -2.70 21.76
CA GLY A 101 31.49 -2.69 20.31
C GLY A 101 31.29 -1.32 19.67
N TYR A 102 31.37 -0.23 20.44
CA TYR A 102 31.43 1.13 19.91
C TYR A 102 32.80 1.46 19.32
N ASP A 103 33.87 0.94 19.93
CA ASP A 103 35.24 1.34 19.62
C ASP A 103 36.06 0.16 19.06
N LEU A 104 35.67 -1.08 19.38
CA LEU A 104 36.41 -2.28 18.99
C LEU A 104 35.57 -3.17 18.06
N ASP A 105 36.22 -3.72 17.03
CA ASP A 105 35.62 -4.71 16.12
C ASP A 105 35.71 -6.16 16.68
N GLN A 106 36.61 -6.38 17.64
CA GLN A 106 36.83 -7.66 18.32
C GLN A 106 37.38 -7.46 19.73
N THR A 107 37.13 -8.41 20.64
CA THR A 107 37.73 -8.45 21.97
C THR A 107 37.94 -9.89 22.42
N GLU A 108 38.87 -10.11 23.34
CA GLU A 108 38.85 -11.29 24.19
C GLU A 108 37.76 -11.15 25.25
N ALA A 109 37.13 -12.26 25.61
CA ALA A 109 36.06 -12.33 26.59
C ALA A 109 36.07 -13.68 27.31
N HIS A 110 35.53 -13.71 28.52
CA HIS A 110 35.39 -14.91 29.33
C HIS A 110 33.95 -15.44 29.29
N VAL A 111 33.79 -16.73 29.04
CA VAL A 111 32.49 -17.41 29.03
C VAL A 111 31.98 -17.56 30.45
N GLN A 112 30.96 -16.77 30.81
CA GLN A 112 30.35 -16.81 32.14
C GLN A 112 29.33 -17.93 32.27
N GLU A 113 28.55 -18.17 31.21
CA GLU A 113 27.45 -19.12 31.23
C GLU A 113 27.09 -19.60 29.81
N VAL A 114 26.58 -20.83 29.74
CA VAL A 114 26.02 -21.42 28.52
C VAL A 114 24.62 -21.92 28.84
N ILE A 115 23.64 -21.41 28.12
CA ILE A 115 22.23 -21.76 28.25
C ILE A 115 21.86 -22.67 27.07
N LEU A 116 21.18 -23.78 27.35
CA LEU A 116 20.62 -24.66 26.32
C LEU A 116 19.11 -24.43 26.25
N GLY A 117 18.61 -23.91 25.13
CA GLY A 117 17.19 -23.65 24.92
C GLY A 117 16.80 -23.77 23.44
N ASP A 118 15.59 -24.26 23.16
CA ASP A 118 15.04 -24.35 21.80
C ASP A 118 15.96 -25.00 20.74
N GLY A 119 16.80 -25.96 21.15
CA GLY A 119 17.72 -26.69 20.26
C GLY A 119 18.96 -25.91 19.81
N LYS A 120 19.20 -24.70 20.34
CA LYS A 120 20.41 -23.91 20.09
C LYS A 120 21.09 -23.48 21.40
N PRO A 121 22.42 -23.55 21.52
CA PRO A 121 23.12 -23.01 22.67
C PRO A 121 23.18 -21.48 22.59
N ALA A 122 23.08 -20.82 23.75
CA ALA A 122 23.32 -19.41 23.92
C ALA A 122 24.44 -19.17 24.93
N VAL A 123 25.31 -18.20 24.65
CA VAL A 123 26.51 -17.93 25.45
C VAL A 123 26.43 -16.53 26.05
N ILE A 124 26.79 -16.43 27.32
CA ILE A 124 26.91 -15.17 28.04
C ILE A 124 28.38 -14.92 28.35
N LEU A 125 28.82 -13.70 28.01
CA LEU A 125 30.19 -13.24 28.15
C LEU A 125 30.26 -12.09 29.15
N ASP A 126 31.41 -11.95 29.81
CA ASP A 126 31.71 -10.81 30.68
C ASP A 126 31.83 -9.49 29.90
N SER A 127 32.32 -9.57 28.66
CA SER A 127 32.47 -8.46 27.72
C SER A 127 32.15 -8.91 26.30
N SER A 128 31.67 -7.98 25.46
CA SER A 128 31.35 -8.29 24.06
C SER A 128 31.44 -7.06 23.17
N VAL A 129 31.81 -7.28 21.91
CA VAL A 129 31.70 -6.28 20.84
C VAL A 129 30.40 -6.39 20.05
N CYS A 130 29.64 -7.49 20.20
CA CYS A 130 28.38 -7.68 19.50
C CYS A 130 27.28 -6.84 20.15
N TYR A 131 26.62 -6.01 19.35
CA TYR A 131 25.47 -5.20 19.76
C TYR A 131 24.27 -6.11 19.96
N ALA A 132 23.61 -5.98 21.10
CA ALA A 132 22.38 -6.71 21.36
C ALA A 132 21.18 -5.92 20.85
N GLU A 133 20.22 -6.60 20.22
CA GLU A 133 19.04 -5.98 19.64
C GLU A 133 18.30 -5.07 20.63
N MET A 134 18.19 -3.78 20.29
CA MET A 134 17.45 -2.77 21.05
C MET A 134 17.32 -1.47 20.24
N GLY A 135 16.30 -0.66 20.57
CA GLY A 135 16.12 0.67 19.98
C GLY A 135 15.85 0.66 18.48
N GLY A 136 15.23 -0.41 17.96
CA GLY A 136 14.99 -0.61 16.52
C GLY A 136 16.19 -1.19 15.75
N GLN A 137 17.40 -1.13 16.30
CA GLN A 137 18.58 -1.76 15.69
C GLN A 137 18.62 -3.26 15.97
N VAL A 138 18.73 -4.05 14.89
CA VAL A 138 18.89 -5.51 14.98
C VAL A 138 20.20 -5.90 15.65
N GLY A 139 20.19 -7.02 16.37
CA GLY A 139 21.38 -7.57 17.01
C GLY A 139 22.45 -7.97 16.00
N ASP A 140 23.70 -8.01 16.44
CA ASP A 140 24.80 -8.47 15.60
C ASP A 140 24.86 -9.98 15.45
N THR A 141 25.32 -10.35 14.27
CA THR A 141 25.90 -11.65 13.96
C THR A 141 27.41 -11.57 14.09
N GLY A 142 28.06 -12.72 14.24
CA GLY A 142 29.49 -12.75 14.48
C GLY A 142 30.02 -14.15 14.71
N GLU A 143 31.16 -14.22 15.39
CA GLU A 143 31.82 -15.48 15.73
C GLU A 143 32.51 -15.40 17.09
N LEU A 144 32.49 -16.51 17.81
CA LEU A 144 33.38 -16.81 18.93
C LEU A 144 34.49 -17.74 18.42
N MET A 145 35.73 -17.49 18.82
CA MET A 145 36.89 -18.25 18.36
C MET A 145 37.78 -18.66 19.54
N LYS A 146 38.25 -19.91 19.52
CA LYS A 146 39.24 -20.43 20.48
C LYS A 146 40.02 -21.57 19.87
N ALA A 147 41.36 -21.52 19.89
CA ALA A 147 42.25 -22.65 19.57
C ALA A 147 41.87 -23.47 18.31
N GLY A 148 41.42 -22.80 17.24
CA GLY A 148 40.99 -23.43 15.99
C GLY A 148 39.49 -23.78 15.91
N CYS A 149 38.77 -23.78 17.03
CA CYS A 149 37.31 -23.87 17.07
C CYS A 149 36.68 -22.51 16.73
N ARG A 150 35.55 -22.57 16.02
CA ARG A 150 34.74 -21.40 15.67
C ARG A 150 33.26 -21.71 15.92
N TRP A 151 32.58 -20.80 16.61
CA TRP A 151 31.14 -20.86 16.82
C TRP A 151 30.51 -19.61 16.21
N ARG A 152 29.56 -19.80 15.30
CA ARG A 152 28.86 -18.69 14.64
C ARG A 152 27.78 -18.16 15.57
N ILE A 153 27.79 -16.84 15.80
CA ILE A 153 26.74 -16.11 16.49
C ILE A 153 25.67 -15.76 15.45
N ALA A 154 24.48 -16.35 15.61
CA ALA A 154 23.34 -16.16 14.75
C ALA A 154 22.61 -14.84 15.04
N GLU A 155 22.55 -14.47 16.31
CA GLU A 155 21.93 -13.24 16.79
C GLU A 155 22.42 -12.91 18.20
N THR A 156 22.39 -11.63 18.55
CA THR A 156 22.73 -11.14 19.89
C THR A 156 21.52 -10.42 20.48
N ARG A 157 21.02 -10.91 21.61
CA ARG A 157 19.83 -10.38 22.30
C ARG A 157 20.20 -9.79 23.65
N LYS A 158 19.29 -8.97 24.20
CA LYS A 158 19.46 -8.33 25.50
C LYS A 158 18.41 -8.81 26.48
N SER A 159 18.84 -9.24 27.67
CA SER A 159 17.96 -9.42 28.83
C SER A 159 18.51 -8.59 29.99
N GLY A 160 17.79 -7.54 30.38
CA GLY A 160 18.27 -6.59 31.39
C GLY A 160 19.59 -5.93 30.99
N SER A 161 20.68 -6.27 31.69
CA SER A 161 22.05 -5.80 31.42
C SER A 161 22.96 -6.87 30.79
N THR A 162 22.40 -8.02 30.41
CA THR A 162 23.15 -9.19 29.96
C THR A 162 22.94 -9.43 28.47
N TRP A 163 24.05 -9.67 27.76
CA TRP A 163 24.05 -9.93 26.32
C TRP A 163 24.04 -11.43 26.11
N ILE A 164 23.06 -11.90 25.35
CA ILE A 164 22.83 -13.30 25.04
C ILE A 164 23.26 -13.53 23.59
N HIS A 165 24.30 -14.32 23.38
CA HIS A 165 24.81 -14.65 22.06
C HIS A 165 24.27 -16.01 21.64
N VAL A 166 23.25 -16.03 20.80
CA VAL A 166 22.64 -17.29 20.32
C VAL A 166 23.53 -17.84 19.21
N LEU A 167 23.98 -19.09 19.37
CA LEU A 167 24.88 -19.73 18.43
C LEU A 167 24.12 -20.58 17.41
N ASP A 168 24.70 -20.73 16.22
CA ASP A 168 24.28 -21.75 15.27
C ASP A 168 24.93 -23.10 15.61
N GLY A 169 24.17 -24.19 15.40
CA GLY A 169 24.60 -25.56 15.68
C GLY A 169 24.33 -25.99 17.12
N GLU A 170 24.94 -27.10 17.53
CA GLU A 170 24.70 -27.75 18.84
C GLU A 170 25.86 -27.59 19.83
N SER A 171 27.00 -27.05 19.39
CA SER A 171 28.20 -26.90 20.21
C SER A 171 28.36 -25.48 20.74
N ALA A 172 28.95 -25.33 21.93
CA ALA A 172 29.31 -24.06 22.54
C ALA A 172 30.70 -24.16 23.21
N PRO A 173 31.41 -23.03 23.41
CA PRO A 173 32.59 -23.02 24.26
C PRO A 173 32.22 -23.39 25.70
N ALA A 174 33.15 -23.97 26.45
CA ALA A 174 32.86 -24.36 27.84
C ALA A 174 32.81 -23.13 28.76
N VAL A 175 32.02 -23.21 29.83
CA VAL A 175 32.00 -22.20 30.89
C VAL A 175 33.39 -22.08 31.51
N GLY A 176 33.88 -20.86 31.72
CA GLY A 176 35.22 -20.61 32.24
C GLY A 176 36.29 -20.37 31.17
N GLU A 177 35.97 -20.54 29.89
CA GLU A 177 36.94 -20.39 28.82
C GLU A 177 37.12 -18.96 28.34
N HIS A 178 38.33 -18.65 27.88
CA HIS A 178 38.61 -17.43 27.11
C HIS A 178 38.34 -17.66 25.62
N VAL A 179 37.57 -16.76 25.03
CA VAL A 179 37.24 -16.75 23.60
C VAL A 179 37.51 -15.37 23.01
N THR A 180 37.85 -15.31 21.73
CA THR A 180 37.82 -14.05 20.97
C THR A 180 36.43 -13.90 20.35
N VAL A 181 35.73 -12.83 20.66
CA VAL A 181 34.44 -12.46 20.05
C VAL A 181 34.64 -11.36 19.01
N ARG A 182 34.07 -11.54 17.82
CA ARG A 182 34.04 -10.54 16.75
C ARG A 182 32.67 -10.51 16.09
N PHE A 183 32.20 -9.34 15.69
CA PHE A 183 30.98 -9.23 14.87
C PHE A 183 31.30 -9.30 13.38
N GLU A 184 30.27 -9.53 12.55
CA GLU A 184 30.39 -9.49 11.10
C GLU A 184 30.52 -8.03 10.61
N LYS A 185 31.73 -7.61 10.28
CA LYS A 185 32.05 -6.20 10.00
C LYS A 185 31.21 -5.57 8.89
N THR A 186 31.06 -6.25 7.74
CA THR A 186 30.30 -5.71 6.61
C THR A 186 28.85 -5.44 6.99
N ARG A 187 28.20 -6.42 7.64
CA ARG A 187 26.84 -6.28 8.15
C ARG A 187 26.72 -5.15 9.18
N ARG A 188 27.62 -5.09 10.17
CA ARG A 188 27.62 -4.02 11.18
C ARG A 188 27.73 -2.64 10.54
N ARG A 189 28.67 -2.45 9.60
CA ARG A 189 28.83 -1.16 8.93
C ARG A 189 27.59 -0.78 8.13
N ALA A 190 26.88 -1.73 7.51
CA ALA A 190 25.61 -1.41 6.84
C ALA A 190 24.54 -0.92 7.85
N ILE A 191 24.44 -1.56 9.00
CA ILE A 191 23.52 -1.17 10.09
C ILE A 191 23.88 0.21 10.65
N GLU A 192 25.15 0.49 10.90
CA GLU A 192 25.62 1.80 11.39
C GLU A 192 25.25 2.94 10.43
N ARG A 193 25.38 2.71 9.11
CA ARG A 193 24.95 3.68 8.09
C ARG A 193 23.45 3.93 8.14
N HIS A 194 22.67 2.85 8.18
CA HIS A 194 21.21 2.95 8.29
C HIS A 194 20.79 3.63 9.60
N HIS A 195 21.49 3.35 10.71
CA HIS A 195 21.15 3.97 11.99
C HIS A 195 21.42 5.47 11.95
N THR A 196 22.63 5.89 11.54
CA THR A 196 22.96 7.31 11.47
C THR A 196 22.04 8.05 10.49
N VAL A 197 21.67 7.45 9.36
CA VAL A 197 20.74 8.09 8.44
C VAL A 197 19.30 8.13 8.97
N THR A 198 18.91 7.24 9.89
CA THR A 198 17.63 7.38 10.61
C THR A 198 17.55 8.69 11.40
N HIS A 199 18.64 9.09 12.07
CA HIS A 199 18.71 10.38 12.76
C HIS A 199 18.64 11.57 11.80
N LEU A 200 19.36 11.50 10.67
CA LEU A 200 19.27 12.52 9.62
C LEU A 200 17.87 12.61 9.01
N LEU A 201 17.22 11.47 8.80
CA LEU A 201 15.85 11.40 8.28
C LEU A 201 14.86 12.04 9.27
N HIS A 202 15.01 11.76 10.56
CA HIS A 202 14.15 12.35 11.59
C HIS A 202 14.29 13.87 11.65
N TRP A 203 15.52 14.37 11.64
CA TRP A 203 15.80 15.80 11.55
C TRP A 203 15.24 16.41 10.24
N ALA A 204 15.46 15.78 9.09
CA ALA A 204 14.95 16.27 7.81
C ALA A 204 13.41 16.30 7.74
N LEU A 205 12.73 15.37 8.42
CA LEU A 205 11.28 15.41 8.57
C LEU A 205 10.83 16.64 9.40
N HIS A 206 11.59 17.04 10.40
CA HIS A 206 11.30 18.26 11.18
C HIS A 206 11.43 19.51 10.32
N GLU A 207 12.50 19.59 9.50
CA GLU A 207 12.78 20.73 8.64
C GLU A 207 11.77 20.86 7.48
N VAL A 208 11.39 19.74 6.85
CA VAL A 208 10.58 19.76 5.62
C VAL A 208 9.08 19.59 5.87
N VAL A 209 8.70 18.84 6.92
CA VAL A 209 7.30 18.47 7.18
C VAL A 209 6.73 19.25 8.35
N SER A 210 7.27 19.05 9.56
CA SER A 210 6.84 19.75 10.79
C SER A 210 7.71 19.35 11.97
N CYS A 211 8.00 20.30 12.87
CA CYS A 211 8.67 20.04 14.15
C CYS A 211 7.84 19.18 15.12
N GLU A 212 6.55 18.93 14.83
CA GLU A 212 5.67 18.05 15.62
C GLU A 212 5.74 16.58 15.18
N VAL A 213 6.56 16.26 14.17
CA VAL A 213 6.79 14.88 13.77
C VAL A 213 7.46 14.12 14.91
N ALA A 214 6.86 13.01 15.33
CA ALA A 214 7.37 12.16 16.39
C ALA A 214 7.46 10.71 15.90
N GLN A 215 8.58 10.07 16.21
CA GLN A 215 8.78 8.65 15.95
C GLN A 215 7.71 7.80 16.65
N LYS A 216 7.09 6.89 15.91
CA LYS A 216 6.13 5.86 16.38
C LYS A 216 6.70 4.44 16.32
N GLY A 217 7.80 4.25 15.61
CA GLY A 217 8.44 2.97 15.38
C GLY A 217 9.69 3.13 14.53
N SER A 218 10.66 2.24 14.71
CA SER A 218 11.88 2.22 13.91
C SER A 218 12.41 0.80 13.78
N TYR A 219 12.95 0.49 12.62
CA TYR A 219 13.70 -0.73 12.34
C TYR A 219 14.97 -0.35 11.59
N VAL A 220 16.11 -0.84 12.05
CA VAL A 220 17.42 -0.60 11.46
C VAL A 220 18.11 -1.95 11.25
N GLY A 221 18.08 -2.43 10.02
CA GLY A 221 18.69 -3.69 9.59
C GLY A 221 19.87 -3.48 8.63
N PRO A 222 20.52 -4.56 8.17
CA PRO A 222 21.65 -4.45 7.24
C PRO A 222 21.22 -4.13 5.80
N GLU A 223 19.99 -4.46 5.40
CA GLU A 223 19.49 -4.29 4.04
C GLU A 223 18.66 -3.01 3.86
N LYS A 224 17.97 -2.58 4.92
CA LYS A 224 17.08 -1.42 4.93
C LYS A 224 16.84 -0.87 6.33
N LEU A 225 16.21 0.30 6.38
CA LEU A 225 15.58 0.87 7.56
C LEU A 225 14.11 1.18 7.29
N THR A 226 13.31 1.25 8.35
CA THR A 226 11.98 1.84 8.32
C THR A 226 11.81 2.83 9.45
N PHE A 227 11.20 3.97 9.16
CA PHE A 227 10.91 5.01 10.14
C PHE A 227 9.40 5.31 10.14
N ASP A 228 8.76 5.09 11.28
CA ASP A 228 7.33 5.33 11.46
C ASP A 228 7.12 6.63 12.22
N PHE A 229 6.20 7.46 11.76
CA PHE A 229 6.00 8.79 12.31
C PHE A 229 4.55 9.27 12.16
N ASN A 230 4.12 10.19 13.03
CA ASN A 230 2.83 10.85 12.84
C ASN A 230 2.91 11.88 11.72
N SER A 231 2.09 11.71 10.68
CA SER A 231 1.92 12.70 9.63
C SER A 231 0.71 12.35 8.75
N ALA A 232 0.23 13.33 7.99
CA ALA A 232 -0.65 13.11 6.86
C ALA A 232 0.14 12.55 5.66
N ALA A 233 -0.55 12.35 4.53
CA ALA A 233 0.12 12.05 3.28
C ALA A 233 1.15 13.14 2.92
N LEU A 234 2.40 12.75 2.76
CA LEU A 234 3.50 13.58 2.30
C LEU A 234 3.35 13.77 0.79
N ALA A 235 3.52 15.00 0.35
CA ALA A 235 3.56 15.30 -1.06
C ALA A 235 4.82 14.69 -1.71
N PRO A 236 4.78 14.31 -2.99
CA PRO A 236 5.97 13.83 -3.71
C PRO A 236 7.17 14.78 -3.62
N GLU A 237 6.92 16.09 -3.59
CA GLU A 237 7.95 17.11 -3.44
C GLU A 237 8.62 17.05 -2.06
N GLN A 238 7.85 16.84 -0.99
CA GLN A 238 8.41 16.72 0.37
C GLN A 238 9.32 15.51 0.48
N LEU A 239 8.93 14.35 -0.07
CA LEU A 239 9.78 13.16 -0.09
C LEU A 239 11.11 13.39 -0.82
N ARG A 240 11.05 14.08 -1.97
CA ARG A 240 12.24 14.46 -2.73
C ARG A 240 13.13 15.42 -1.93
N ASP A 241 12.54 16.41 -1.28
CA ASP A 241 13.28 17.44 -0.55
C ASP A 241 13.92 16.85 0.73
N ILE A 242 13.26 15.92 1.41
CA ILE A 242 13.83 15.12 2.52
C ILE A 242 15.03 14.31 2.02
N GLU A 243 14.88 13.53 0.94
CA GLU A 243 15.97 12.71 0.40
C GLU A 243 17.17 13.58 0.00
N LYS A 244 16.92 14.74 -0.62
CA LYS A 244 17.95 15.70 -1.00
C LYS A 244 18.68 16.24 0.23
N LEU A 245 17.94 16.72 1.24
CA LEU A 245 18.51 17.33 2.44
C LEU A 245 19.41 16.35 3.21
N VAL A 246 18.96 15.10 3.34
CA VAL A 246 19.78 14.03 3.96
C VAL A 246 21.07 13.79 3.17
N ASN A 247 21.01 13.71 1.84
CA ASN A 247 22.20 13.52 1.01
C ASN A 247 23.13 14.74 1.02
N GLU A 248 22.62 15.97 1.16
CA GLU A 248 23.44 17.18 1.34
C GLU A 248 24.26 17.09 2.64
N CYS A 249 23.65 16.67 3.76
CA CYS A 249 24.36 16.43 5.03
C CYS A 249 25.38 15.28 4.94
N ILE A 250 25.13 14.27 4.11
CA ILE A 250 26.09 13.18 3.85
C ILE A 250 27.32 13.72 3.11
N VAL A 251 27.12 14.56 2.10
CA VAL A 251 28.22 15.16 1.30
C VAL A 251 29.05 16.13 2.14
N GLU A 252 28.44 16.83 3.10
CA GLU A 252 29.15 17.67 4.07
C GLU A 252 30.20 16.88 4.87
N ASN A 253 30.00 15.57 5.06
CA ASN A 253 30.84 14.69 5.85
C ASN A 253 31.07 15.22 7.28
N ALA A 254 29.99 15.68 7.90
CA ALA A 254 29.97 16.20 9.25
C ALA A 254 30.33 15.10 10.28
N SER A 255 30.91 15.52 11.41
CA SER A 255 31.25 14.63 12.53
C SER A 255 30.02 13.97 13.15
N VAL A 256 30.11 12.69 13.48
CA VAL A 256 29.15 11.95 14.29
C VAL A 256 29.83 11.57 15.60
N SER A 257 29.31 12.09 16.71
CA SER A 257 29.92 11.97 18.03
C SER A 257 28.88 11.61 19.09
N TRP A 258 29.34 11.24 20.28
CA TRP A 258 28.46 10.93 21.39
C TRP A 258 29.09 11.22 22.74
N THR A 259 28.25 11.58 23.70
CA THR A 259 28.65 11.90 25.07
C THR A 259 27.71 11.21 26.05
N GLU A 260 28.27 10.60 27.09
CA GLU A 260 27.50 10.11 28.23
C GLU A 260 27.35 11.22 29.26
N MET A 261 26.13 11.46 29.72
CA MET A 261 25.85 12.51 30.70
C MET A 261 24.63 12.17 31.57
N PRO A 262 24.46 12.82 32.73
CA PRO A 262 23.30 12.62 33.58
C PRO A 262 21.99 12.98 32.87
N TYR A 263 20.97 12.13 32.98
CA TYR A 263 19.67 12.36 32.36
C TYR A 263 19.01 13.67 32.82
N ALA A 264 19.25 14.07 34.07
CA ALA A 264 18.75 15.33 34.62
C ALA A 264 19.22 16.56 33.82
N GLU A 265 20.44 16.52 33.27
CA GLU A 265 21.00 17.61 32.46
C GLU A 265 20.40 17.62 31.04
N VAL A 266 20.12 16.46 30.46
CA VAL A 266 19.48 16.33 29.14
C VAL A 266 18.00 16.69 29.19
N LYS A 267 17.31 16.37 30.28
CA LYS A 267 15.86 16.62 30.42
C LYS A 267 15.50 18.10 30.27
N ALA A 268 16.41 19.00 30.60
CA ALA A 268 16.24 20.45 30.45
C ALA A 268 16.50 20.97 29.02
N ARG A 269 16.99 20.12 28.12
CA ARG A 269 17.39 20.46 26.74
C ARG A 269 16.34 20.02 25.74
N GLY A 270 15.53 20.98 25.29
CA GLY A 270 14.47 20.75 24.29
C GLY A 270 14.98 20.52 22.87
N ASP A 271 16.25 20.84 22.62
CA ASP A 271 16.97 20.62 21.36
C ASP A 271 17.57 19.21 21.25
N ILE A 272 17.61 18.45 22.35
CA ILE A 272 17.95 17.03 22.33
C ILE A 272 16.65 16.24 22.28
N MET A 273 16.45 15.54 21.18
CA MET A 273 15.25 14.75 20.95
C MET A 273 15.24 13.52 21.85
N GLN A 274 14.09 13.34 22.52
CA GLN A 274 13.82 12.27 23.47
C GLN A 274 12.57 11.52 23.00
N PHE A 275 12.62 10.19 22.99
CA PHE A 275 11.47 9.38 22.63
C PHE A 275 10.53 9.26 23.83
N PHE A 276 9.27 9.67 23.64
CA PHE A 276 8.23 9.64 24.67
C PHE A 276 7.85 8.20 25.03
N GLY A 277 7.96 7.85 26.32
CA GLY A 277 7.55 6.55 26.88
C GLY A 277 8.70 5.64 27.33
N ASP A 278 9.95 5.98 26.99
CA ASP A 278 11.11 5.20 27.41
C ASP A 278 11.54 5.51 28.85
N LYS A 279 11.91 4.45 29.59
CA LYS A 279 12.52 4.58 30.91
C LYS A 279 14.02 4.74 30.75
N TYR A 280 14.50 5.97 30.88
CA TYR A 280 15.93 6.29 30.85
C TYR A 280 16.62 5.95 32.18
N ARG A 281 17.90 5.60 32.10
CA ARG A 281 18.77 5.42 33.26
C ARG A 281 19.27 6.78 33.75
N ASP A 282 19.91 6.81 34.92
CA ASP A 282 20.50 8.04 35.48
C ASP A 282 21.56 8.66 34.56
N THR A 283 22.27 7.83 33.79
CA THR A 283 23.20 8.25 32.73
C THR A 283 22.64 7.83 31.37
N VAL A 284 22.65 8.76 30.42
CA VAL A 284 22.18 8.58 29.05
C VAL A 284 23.28 8.92 28.06
N ARG A 285 23.21 8.32 26.88
CA ARG A 285 24.10 8.60 25.76
C ARG A 285 23.39 9.49 24.75
N VAL A 286 23.94 10.69 24.55
CA VAL A 286 23.49 11.63 23.53
C VAL A 286 24.36 11.43 22.29
N VAL A 287 23.75 11.14 21.16
CA VAL A 287 24.41 11.11 19.85
C VAL A 287 24.18 12.47 19.19
N GLN A 288 25.24 13.04 18.64
CA GLN A 288 25.25 14.33 17.94
C GLN A 288 25.77 14.13 16.52
N ILE A 289 25.05 14.65 15.54
CA ILE A 289 25.47 14.76 14.15
C ILE A 289 25.65 16.23 13.78
N GLY A 290 26.82 16.56 13.23
CA GLY A 290 27.23 17.94 12.97
C GLY A 290 27.63 18.70 14.23
N GLY A 291 27.97 19.98 14.07
CA GLY A 291 28.48 20.82 15.16
C GLY A 291 29.85 20.38 15.69
N GLU A 292 30.19 20.85 16.88
CA GLU A 292 31.48 20.65 17.53
C GLU A 292 31.33 19.69 18.71
N PRO A 293 32.02 18.53 18.73
CA PRO A 293 32.06 17.68 19.92
C PRO A 293 32.97 18.30 21.01
N PRO A 294 32.62 18.25 22.30
CA PRO A 294 31.40 17.71 22.91
C PRO A 294 30.34 18.80 23.19
N ALA A 295 30.31 19.90 22.43
CA ALA A 295 29.49 21.07 22.73
C ALA A 295 27.98 20.83 22.61
N LEU A 296 27.54 19.71 22.00
CA LEU A 296 26.12 19.39 21.80
C LEU A 296 25.41 20.55 21.10
N ASN A 297 25.88 20.91 19.91
CA ASN A 297 25.33 21.98 19.06
C ASN A 297 25.18 21.51 17.59
N GLY A 298 25.04 20.21 17.39
CA GLY A 298 24.75 19.63 16.08
C GLY A 298 23.30 19.86 15.67
N TYR A 299 23.01 19.73 14.37
CA TYR A 299 21.65 19.88 13.85
C TYR A 299 20.75 18.70 14.20
N SER A 300 21.32 17.51 14.46
CA SER A 300 20.60 16.35 14.99
C SER A 300 21.26 15.89 16.28
N MET A 301 20.48 15.87 17.36
CA MET A 301 20.90 15.43 18.69
C MET A 301 19.82 14.55 19.31
N GLU A 302 20.15 13.30 19.62
CA GLU A 302 19.18 12.30 20.05
C GLU A 302 19.74 11.39 21.15
N LEU A 303 18.87 10.99 22.08
CA LEU A 303 19.19 9.91 23.00
C LEU A 303 19.21 8.56 22.26
N CYS A 304 20.40 8.02 22.05
CA CYS A 304 20.56 6.78 21.30
C CYS A 304 21.67 5.89 21.85
N GLY A 305 21.30 4.64 22.14
CA GLY A 305 22.22 3.59 22.55
C GLY A 305 22.77 2.76 21.39
N GLY A 306 22.47 3.12 20.15
CA GLY A 306 22.86 2.38 18.95
C GLY A 306 24.29 2.61 18.48
N THR A 307 24.70 1.84 17.48
CA THR A 307 25.99 1.98 16.81
C THR A 307 25.87 2.91 15.62
N HIS A 308 26.85 3.80 15.44
CA HIS A 308 26.84 4.83 14.40
C HIS A 308 28.17 4.87 13.64
N VAL A 309 28.13 5.43 12.42
CA VAL A 309 29.35 5.84 11.72
C VAL A 309 30.05 6.99 12.45
N ARG A 310 31.30 7.34 12.08
CA ARG A 310 32.05 8.45 12.69
C ARG A 310 31.94 9.77 11.92
N GLY A 311 31.67 9.71 10.62
CA GLY A 311 31.31 10.87 9.80
C GLY A 311 30.14 10.56 8.87
N THR A 312 29.31 11.56 8.55
CA THR A 312 28.13 11.36 7.69
C THR A 312 28.50 10.87 6.30
N GLY A 313 29.71 11.16 5.79
CA GLY A 313 30.19 10.68 4.50
C GLY A 313 30.38 9.16 4.44
N GLU A 314 30.53 8.47 5.57
CA GLU A 314 30.60 7.01 5.63
C GLU A 314 29.26 6.33 5.29
N ILE A 315 28.14 7.07 5.36
CA ILE A 315 26.80 6.60 4.99
C ILE A 315 26.75 6.26 3.51
N GLY A 316 27.41 7.06 2.65
CA GLY A 316 27.27 6.97 1.21
C GLY A 316 25.86 7.37 0.74
N LEU A 317 25.45 6.94 -0.45
CA LEU A 317 24.15 7.32 -1.02
C LEU A 317 22.98 6.90 -0.11
N PHE A 318 22.04 7.81 0.12
CA PHE A 318 20.76 7.52 0.78
C PHE A 318 19.61 7.61 -0.23
N ARG A 319 18.65 6.66 -0.16
CA ARG A 319 17.45 6.66 -1.00
C ARG A 319 16.22 6.19 -0.24
N VAL A 320 15.11 6.89 -0.45
CA VAL A 320 13.77 6.46 -0.05
C VAL A 320 13.28 5.42 -1.06
N VAL A 321 12.90 4.25 -0.55
CA VAL A 321 12.31 3.16 -1.36
C VAL A 321 10.83 3.43 -1.56
N GLY A 322 10.17 3.90 -0.52
CA GLY A 322 8.77 4.21 -0.58
C GLY A 322 8.24 4.72 0.73
N GLU A 323 7.00 5.15 0.67
CA GLU A 323 6.28 5.63 1.82
C GLU A 323 4.86 5.04 1.76
N ALA A 324 4.33 4.61 2.91
CA ALA A 324 2.94 4.17 3.03
C ALA A 324 2.32 4.47 4.40
N ALA A 325 0.99 4.63 4.42
CA ALA A 325 0.22 4.64 5.67
C ALA A 325 0.20 3.23 6.29
N ILE A 326 0.55 3.13 7.57
CA ILE A 326 0.53 1.85 8.32
C ILE A 326 -0.57 1.80 9.37
N ALA A 327 -1.05 2.96 9.83
CA ALA A 327 -2.20 3.12 10.70
C ALA A 327 -2.79 4.53 10.53
N ALA A 328 -3.95 4.79 11.11
CA ALA A 328 -4.54 6.13 11.15
C ALA A 328 -3.55 7.15 11.72
N GLY A 329 -3.23 8.19 10.95
CA GLY A 329 -2.29 9.24 11.34
C GLY A 329 -0.82 8.79 11.46
N VAL A 330 -0.46 7.57 11.04
CA VAL A 330 0.91 7.05 11.10
C VAL A 330 1.39 6.58 9.73
N ARG A 331 2.54 7.10 9.33
CA ARG A 331 3.18 6.91 8.03
C ARG A 331 4.50 6.20 8.25
N ARG A 332 4.92 5.39 7.28
CA ARG A 332 6.20 4.69 7.28
C ARG A 332 7.00 5.10 6.06
N ILE A 333 8.22 5.59 6.27
CA ILE A 333 9.23 5.67 5.22
C ILE A 333 10.08 4.40 5.28
N GLU A 334 10.19 3.68 4.17
CA GLU A 334 11.21 2.65 3.95
C GLU A 334 12.35 3.25 3.14
N ALA A 335 13.59 3.05 3.59
CA ALA A 335 14.76 3.64 2.96
C ALA A 335 15.99 2.73 3.06
N VAL A 336 17.00 3.04 2.24
CA VAL A 336 18.27 2.32 2.15
C VAL A 336 19.44 3.30 2.06
N ALA A 337 20.61 2.88 2.56
CA ALA A 337 21.85 3.65 2.49
C ALA A 337 23.04 2.81 2.02
N GLY A 338 24.11 3.50 1.61
CA GLY A 338 25.37 2.89 1.20
C GLY A 338 25.22 1.98 -0.02
N LEU A 339 25.81 0.78 0.05
CA LEU A 339 25.78 -0.18 -1.07
C LEU A 339 24.36 -0.66 -1.40
N ASN A 340 23.45 -0.73 -0.42
CA ASN A 340 22.05 -1.10 -0.70
C ASN A 340 21.36 -0.04 -1.56
N ALA A 341 21.62 1.24 -1.29
CA ALA A 341 21.10 2.34 -2.09
C ALA A 341 21.71 2.35 -3.50
N TYR A 342 23.00 2.03 -3.63
CA TYR A 342 23.64 1.86 -4.93
C TYR A 342 23.00 0.71 -5.74
N GLU A 343 22.80 -0.46 -5.13
CA GLU A 343 22.16 -1.60 -5.80
C GLU A 343 20.70 -1.32 -6.17
N GLN A 344 19.98 -0.52 -5.37
CA GLN A 344 18.65 -0.06 -5.75
C GLN A 344 18.71 0.88 -6.97
N ALA A 345 19.62 1.87 -6.95
CA ALA A 345 19.79 2.79 -8.08
C ALA A 345 20.16 2.08 -9.38
N LYS A 346 21.02 1.06 -9.28
CA LYS A 346 21.41 0.21 -10.41
C LYS A 346 20.20 -0.57 -10.94
N ARG A 347 19.40 -1.20 -10.07
CA ARG A 347 18.17 -1.91 -10.46
C ARG A 347 17.17 -0.98 -11.15
N ASP A 348 16.96 0.23 -10.64
CA ASP A 348 16.09 1.24 -11.26
C ASP A 348 16.59 1.62 -12.66
N GLN A 349 17.90 1.86 -12.80
CA GLN A 349 18.52 2.21 -14.08
C GLN A 349 18.39 1.08 -15.11
N GLU A 350 18.61 -0.18 -14.70
CA GLU A 350 18.44 -1.35 -15.55
C GLU A 350 16.97 -1.53 -15.97
N PHE A 351 16.04 -1.32 -15.06
CA PHE A 351 14.60 -1.36 -15.34
C PHE A 351 14.21 -0.30 -16.38
N ILE A 352 14.61 0.96 -16.19
CA ILE A 352 14.35 2.06 -17.12
C ILE A 352 14.94 1.75 -18.51
N ARG A 353 16.19 1.26 -18.57
CA ARG A 353 16.82 0.85 -19.83
C ARG A 353 16.06 -0.28 -20.52
N SER A 354 15.52 -1.23 -19.76
CA SER A 354 14.73 -2.33 -20.32
C SER A 354 13.43 -1.84 -20.97
N ILE A 355 12.76 -0.84 -20.39
CA ILE A 355 11.56 -0.22 -20.96
C ILE A 355 11.93 0.55 -22.23
N ALA A 356 12.99 1.35 -22.15
CA ALA A 356 13.51 2.13 -23.28
C ALA A 356 13.84 1.23 -24.48
N ALA A 357 14.49 0.09 -24.24
CA ALA A 357 14.76 -0.92 -25.26
C ALA A 357 13.47 -1.51 -25.86
N LYS A 358 12.48 -1.89 -25.04
CA LYS A 358 11.18 -2.41 -25.52
C LYS A 358 10.43 -1.40 -26.40
N LEU A 359 10.58 -0.10 -26.13
CA LEU A 359 9.94 0.97 -26.89
C LEU A 359 10.80 1.50 -28.05
N ASN A 360 11.99 0.93 -28.26
CA ASN A 360 13.01 1.39 -29.21
C ASN A 360 13.27 2.90 -29.10
N SER A 361 13.49 3.40 -27.88
CA SER A 361 13.67 4.82 -27.60
C SER A 361 14.85 5.05 -26.64
N PRO A 362 15.62 6.14 -26.79
CA PRO A 362 16.57 6.56 -25.76
C PRO A 362 15.87 6.85 -24.43
N VAL A 363 16.54 6.60 -23.30
CA VAL A 363 15.98 6.84 -21.96
C VAL A 363 15.48 8.29 -21.77
N GLY A 364 16.23 9.28 -22.28
CA GLY A 364 15.86 10.69 -22.16
C GLY A 364 14.62 11.11 -22.97
N ASP A 365 14.18 10.30 -23.93
CA ASP A 365 13.00 10.56 -24.76
C ASP A 365 11.83 9.62 -24.45
N LEU A 366 11.95 8.82 -23.38
CA LEU A 366 10.99 7.76 -23.05
C LEU A 366 9.57 8.30 -22.85
N GLU A 367 9.45 9.43 -22.13
CA GLU A 367 8.16 10.09 -21.88
C GLU A 367 7.50 10.53 -23.18
N LYS A 368 8.23 11.25 -24.04
CA LYS A 368 7.73 11.67 -25.36
C LYS A 368 7.31 10.48 -26.23
N ARG A 369 8.05 9.36 -26.16
CA ARG A 369 7.71 8.14 -26.90
C ARG A 369 6.39 7.54 -26.40
N ILE A 370 6.20 7.49 -25.09
CA ILE A 370 4.96 7.02 -24.48
C ILE A 370 3.79 7.92 -24.89
N ASP A 371 3.94 9.24 -24.80
CA ASP A 371 2.89 10.20 -25.20
C ASP A 371 2.52 10.06 -26.68
N SER A 372 3.53 9.91 -27.55
CA SER A 372 3.32 9.69 -28.98
C SER A 372 2.56 8.39 -29.25
N MET A 373 2.88 7.30 -28.54
CA MET A 373 2.18 6.03 -28.67
C MET A 373 0.73 6.11 -28.18
N LEU A 374 0.47 6.78 -27.06
CA LEU A 374 -0.87 7.00 -26.53
C LEU A 374 -1.71 7.87 -27.48
N ALA A 375 -1.11 8.90 -28.08
CA ALA A 375 -1.77 9.73 -29.09
C ALA A 375 -2.08 8.93 -30.37
N GLN A 376 -1.13 8.11 -30.83
CA GLN A 376 -1.34 7.22 -31.97
C GLN A 376 -2.43 6.18 -31.71
N GLN A 377 -2.49 5.61 -30.51
CA GLN A 377 -3.55 4.68 -30.10
C GLN A 377 -4.93 5.34 -30.22
N LYS A 378 -5.10 6.54 -29.63
CA LYS A 378 -6.37 7.29 -29.72
C LYS A 378 -6.73 7.64 -31.17
N ALA A 379 -5.75 7.97 -32.01
CA ALA A 379 -5.98 8.25 -33.43
C ALA A 379 -6.43 7.01 -34.20
N LEU A 380 -5.82 5.85 -33.93
CA LEU A 380 -6.21 4.57 -34.53
C LEU A 380 -7.62 4.16 -34.10
N GLU A 381 -7.96 4.27 -32.82
CA GLU A 381 -9.31 3.99 -32.30
C GLU A 381 -10.37 4.87 -33.00
N LYS A 382 -10.06 6.17 -33.20
CA LYS A 382 -10.95 7.08 -33.95
C LYS A 382 -11.09 6.69 -35.42
N SER A 383 -9.99 6.33 -36.08
CA SER A 383 -10.00 5.86 -37.47
C SER A 383 -10.79 4.56 -37.64
N MET A 384 -10.64 3.61 -36.71
CA MET A 384 -11.41 2.36 -36.70
C MET A 384 -12.91 2.65 -36.62
N LYS A 385 -13.34 3.51 -35.69
CA LYS A 385 -14.75 3.89 -35.57
C LYS A 385 -15.28 4.60 -36.83
N ALA A 386 -14.47 5.46 -37.46
CA ALA A 386 -14.85 6.13 -38.70
C ALA A 386 -15.00 5.14 -39.88
N LEU A 387 -14.11 4.15 -39.98
CA LEU A 387 -14.20 3.09 -40.99
C LEU A 387 -15.43 2.21 -40.76
N GLU A 388 -15.72 1.83 -39.52
CA GLU A 388 -16.93 1.09 -39.15
C GLU A 388 -18.21 1.85 -39.54
N GLN A 389 -18.27 3.15 -39.26
CA GLN A 389 -19.40 4.00 -39.66
C GLN A 389 -19.55 4.08 -41.18
N LYS A 390 -18.45 4.23 -41.92
CA LYS A 390 -18.47 4.24 -43.40
C LYS A 390 -18.95 2.90 -43.96
N GLN A 391 -18.50 1.79 -43.40
CA GLN A 391 -18.93 0.45 -43.81
C GLN A 391 -20.40 0.20 -43.46
N ALA A 392 -20.85 0.67 -42.31
CA ALA A 392 -22.26 0.61 -41.92
C ALA A 392 -23.15 1.41 -42.88
N LEU A 393 -22.72 2.61 -43.31
CA LEU A 393 -23.43 3.41 -44.29
C LEU A 393 -23.50 2.74 -45.67
N SER A 394 -22.41 2.11 -46.12
CA SER A 394 -22.40 1.33 -47.38
C SER A 394 -23.40 0.17 -47.30
N THR A 395 -23.35 -0.60 -46.21
CA THR A 395 -24.25 -1.73 -45.99
C THR A 395 -25.71 -1.27 -45.91
N ALA A 396 -25.98 -0.14 -45.24
CA ALA A 396 -27.31 0.43 -45.17
C ALA A 396 -27.86 0.78 -46.57
N ARG A 397 -27.04 1.37 -47.46
CA ARG A 397 -27.44 1.65 -48.85
C ARG A 397 -27.76 0.38 -49.63
N GLU A 398 -26.98 -0.69 -49.45
CA GLU A 398 -27.29 -1.99 -50.06
C GLU A 398 -28.60 -2.57 -49.52
N LEU A 399 -28.86 -2.47 -48.22
CA LEU A 399 -30.10 -2.95 -47.61
C LEU A 399 -31.33 -2.15 -48.05
N LEU A 400 -31.20 -0.85 -48.32
CA LEU A 400 -32.28 -0.04 -48.87
C LEU A 400 -32.76 -0.55 -50.24
N SER A 401 -31.87 -1.15 -51.03
CA SER A 401 -32.25 -1.78 -52.30
C SER A 401 -33.00 -3.12 -52.12
N LYS A 402 -33.04 -3.66 -50.90
CA LYS A 402 -33.68 -4.93 -50.53
C LYS A 402 -34.91 -4.73 -49.63
N VAL A 403 -35.46 -3.52 -49.59
CA VAL A 403 -36.68 -3.25 -48.82
C VAL A 403 -37.83 -4.06 -49.40
N GLU A 404 -38.52 -4.79 -48.54
CA GLU A 404 -39.71 -5.56 -48.86
C GLU A 404 -40.93 -4.97 -48.13
N THR A 405 -42.09 -4.97 -48.79
CA THR A 405 -43.35 -4.62 -48.11
C THR A 405 -43.98 -5.90 -47.59
N ILE A 406 -43.95 -6.09 -46.27
CA ILE A 406 -44.58 -7.24 -45.60
C ILE A 406 -45.92 -6.74 -45.02
N GLY A 407 -47.03 -7.31 -45.49
CA GLY A 407 -48.37 -6.81 -45.22
C GLY A 407 -48.55 -5.38 -45.74
N ALA A 408 -48.63 -4.40 -44.83
CA ALA A 408 -48.68 -2.97 -45.16
C ALA A 408 -47.56 -2.17 -44.48
N THR A 409 -46.42 -2.81 -44.21
CA THR A 409 -45.27 -2.21 -43.52
C THR A 409 -43.99 -2.42 -44.34
N PRO A 410 -43.25 -1.36 -44.72
CA PRO A 410 -41.91 -1.50 -45.29
C PRO A 410 -40.97 -2.13 -44.26
N ALA A 411 -40.24 -3.16 -44.66
CA ALA A 411 -39.36 -3.93 -43.79
C ALA A 411 -38.01 -4.24 -44.44
N ILE A 412 -36.97 -4.27 -43.61
CA ILE A 412 -35.65 -4.81 -43.94
C ILE A 412 -35.38 -5.94 -42.95
N VAL A 413 -35.38 -7.18 -43.43
CA VAL A 413 -35.03 -8.35 -42.63
C VAL A 413 -33.80 -9.00 -43.24
N ALA A 414 -32.65 -8.93 -42.56
CA ALA A 414 -31.37 -9.34 -43.14
C ALA A 414 -30.43 -10.07 -42.17
N ASN A 415 -29.81 -11.14 -42.66
CA ASN A 415 -28.65 -11.78 -42.06
C ASN A 415 -27.39 -11.11 -42.62
N LEU A 416 -26.57 -10.53 -41.74
CA LEU A 416 -25.35 -9.81 -42.09
C LEU A 416 -24.08 -10.66 -41.91
N GLY A 417 -24.23 -11.97 -41.73
CA GLY A 417 -23.12 -12.91 -41.60
C GLY A 417 -22.28 -12.61 -40.35
N ALA A 418 -20.97 -12.45 -40.51
CA ALA A 418 -20.03 -12.16 -39.43
C ALA A 418 -20.12 -10.71 -38.91
N ALA A 419 -21.26 -10.34 -38.33
CA ALA A 419 -21.51 -9.01 -37.76
C ALA A 419 -21.78 -9.09 -36.24
N THR A 420 -21.11 -8.21 -35.48
CA THR A 420 -21.31 -8.02 -34.04
C THR A 420 -22.52 -7.13 -33.77
N GLY A 421 -23.04 -7.15 -32.54
CA GLY A 421 -24.16 -6.30 -32.13
C GLY A 421 -23.94 -4.80 -32.35
N ASP A 422 -22.71 -4.31 -32.15
CA ASP A 422 -22.36 -2.91 -32.39
C ASP A 422 -22.41 -2.56 -33.89
N ARG A 423 -21.97 -3.49 -34.75
CA ARG A 423 -22.08 -3.33 -36.21
C ARG A 423 -23.55 -3.32 -36.65
N LEU A 424 -24.40 -4.19 -36.08
CA LEU A 424 -25.84 -4.17 -36.36
C LEU A 424 -26.46 -2.83 -35.94
N GLN A 425 -26.08 -2.29 -34.78
CA GLN A 425 -26.56 -0.99 -34.33
C GLN A 425 -26.12 0.13 -35.28
N ALA A 426 -24.83 0.16 -35.65
CA ALA A 426 -24.32 1.18 -36.56
C ALA A 426 -25.06 1.16 -37.91
N ILE A 427 -25.39 -0.02 -38.44
CA ILE A 427 -26.18 -0.16 -39.68
C ILE A 427 -27.61 0.31 -39.48
N SER A 428 -28.25 -0.05 -38.36
CA SER A 428 -29.59 0.43 -38.02
C SER A 428 -29.65 1.96 -37.91
N ASP A 429 -28.65 2.57 -37.28
CA ASP A 429 -28.55 4.03 -37.16
C ASP A 429 -28.27 4.69 -38.52
N ALA A 430 -27.44 4.07 -39.37
CA ALA A 430 -27.22 4.53 -40.74
C ALA A 430 -28.49 4.45 -41.60
N LEU A 431 -29.31 3.40 -41.47
CA LEU A 431 -30.61 3.30 -42.13
C LEU A 431 -31.57 4.41 -41.70
N LYS A 432 -31.59 4.75 -40.40
CA LYS A 432 -32.35 5.91 -39.89
C LYS A 432 -31.83 7.22 -40.47
N GLN A 433 -30.50 7.39 -40.60
CA GLN A 433 -29.91 8.59 -41.23
C GLN A 433 -30.27 8.72 -42.71
N GLN A 434 -30.45 7.60 -43.41
CA GLN A 434 -30.98 7.58 -44.78
C GLN A 434 -32.51 7.74 -44.85
N GLN A 435 -33.15 8.11 -43.74
CA GLN A 435 -34.59 8.38 -43.64
C GLN A 435 -35.48 7.18 -44.00
N PHE A 436 -35.00 5.95 -43.78
CA PHE A 436 -35.85 4.77 -43.90
C PHE A 436 -36.98 4.81 -42.87
N ALA A 437 -38.23 4.70 -43.32
CA ALA A 437 -39.43 4.61 -42.48
C ALA A 437 -40.03 3.20 -42.59
N GLY A 438 -40.02 2.44 -41.50
CA GLY A 438 -40.41 1.04 -41.50
C GLY A 438 -39.85 0.24 -40.34
N VAL A 439 -39.76 -1.09 -40.52
CA VAL A 439 -39.23 -2.04 -39.55
C VAL A 439 -37.89 -2.60 -40.03
N VAL A 440 -36.86 -2.57 -39.19
CA VAL A 440 -35.54 -3.12 -39.46
C VAL A 440 -35.28 -4.26 -38.49
N ILE A 441 -34.98 -5.45 -39.00
CA ILE A 441 -34.60 -6.63 -38.22
C ILE A 441 -33.30 -7.17 -38.80
N LEU A 442 -32.23 -7.07 -38.03
CA LEU A 442 -30.90 -7.49 -38.44
C LEU A 442 -30.41 -8.61 -37.53
N ALA A 443 -29.73 -9.58 -38.11
CA ALA A 443 -29.01 -10.61 -37.39
C ALA A 443 -27.58 -10.74 -37.88
N GLY A 444 -26.68 -11.15 -37.00
CA GLY A 444 -25.30 -11.49 -37.33
C GLY A 444 -24.74 -12.49 -36.33
N ALA A 445 -23.73 -13.25 -36.74
CA ALA A 445 -23.05 -14.23 -35.92
C ALA A 445 -21.53 -14.04 -36.00
N ALA A 446 -20.93 -13.56 -34.91
CA ALA A 446 -19.49 -13.34 -34.80
C ALA A 446 -18.97 -13.95 -33.49
N ASP A 447 -17.76 -14.49 -33.51
CA ASP A 447 -17.07 -15.06 -32.34
C ASP A 447 -17.92 -16.09 -31.55
N GLY A 448 -18.67 -16.93 -32.28
CA GLY A 448 -19.54 -17.96 -31.69
C GLY A 448 -20.81 -17.43 -31.01
N ASN A 449 -21.12 -16.14 -31.15
CA ASN A 449 -22.32 -15.53 -30.60
C ASN A 449 -23.19 -14.91 -31.70
N VAL A 450 -24.49 -15.10 -31.58
CA VAL A 450 -25.50 -14.45 -32.43
C VAL A 450 -25.93 -13.14 -31.79
N ALA A 451 -25.95 -12.07 -32.57
CA ALA A 451 -26.55 -10.79 -32.23
C ALA A 451 -27.81 -10.56 -33.07
N LEU A 452 -28.85 -10.04 -32.43
CA LEU A 452 -30.12 -9.69 -33.05
C LEU A 452 -30.48 -8.26 -32.69
N LEU A 453 -31.01 -7.52 -33.67
CA LEU A 453 -31.45 -6.15 -33.50
C LEU A 453 -32.77 -5.94 -34.22
N ALA A 454 -33.71 -5.29 -33.55
CA ALA A 454 -34.94 -4.80 -34.16
C ALA A 454 -35.09 -3.30 -33.89
N ALA A 455 -35.42 -2.53 -34.91
CA ALA A 455 -35.75 -1.12 -34.81
C ALA A 455 -37.02 -0.83 -35.61
N VAL A 456 -37.92 -0.04 -35.04
CA VAL A 456 -39.21 0.33 -35.65
C VAL A 456 -39.32 1.85 -35.63
N THR A 457 -39.60 2.48 -36.77
CA THR A 457 -39.80 3.93 -36.81
C THR A 457 -41.13 4.34 -36.18
N PRO A 458 -41.26 5.56 -35.63
CA PRO A 458 -42.40 5.98 -34.82
C PRO A 458 -43.77 5.69 -35.46
N GLU A 459 -43.88 5.87 -36.77
CA GLU A 459 -45.10 5.71 -37.57
C GLU A 459 -45.65 4.27 -37.54
N PHE A 460 -44.76 3.29 -37.32
CA PHE A 460 -45.11 1.86 -37.32
C PHE A 460 -45.12 1.24 -35.92
N THR A 461 -44.76 1.97 -34.87
CA THR A 461 -44.69 1.45 -33.49
C THR A 461 -46.05 1.01 -32.91
N SER A 462 -47.16 1.57 -33.40
CA SER A 462 -48.51 1.16 -33.02
C SER A 462 -48.91 -0.20 -33.61
N ARG A 463 -48.26 -0.60 -34.70
CA ARG A 463 -48.52 -1.85 -35.43
C ARG A 463 -47.49 -2.93 -35.12
N CYS A 464 -46.23 -2.56 -34.97
CA CYS A 464 -45.11 -3.45 -34.75
C CYS A 464 -44.31 -3.01 -33.51
N HIS A 465 -43.98 -3.95 -32.62
CA HIS A 465 -43.25 -3.66 -31.39
C HIS A 465 -41.89 -4.36 -31.37
N ALA A 466 -40.79 -3.60 -31.47
CA ALA A 466 -39.43 -4.14 -31.56
C ALA A 466 -39.11 -5.14 -30.44
N GLY A 467 -39.44 -4.79 -29.18
CA GLY A 467 -39.26 -5.68 -28.03
C GLY A 467 -39.94 -7.04 -28.15
N LYS A 468 -41.17 -7.09 -28.66
CA LYS A 468 -41.94 -8.33 -28.82
C LYS A 468 -41.36 -9.20 -29.94
N ILE A 469 -40.92 -8.57 -31.03
CA ILE A 469 -40.25 -9.26 -32.15
C ILE A 469 -39.01 -9.97 -31.62
N ILE A 470 -38.11 -9.25 -30.93
CA ILE A 470 -36.89 -9.84 -30.37
C ILE A 470 -37.18 -10.94 -29.36
N GLN A 471 -38.18 -10.77 -28.49
CA GLN A 471 -38.58 -11.80 -27.53
C GLN A 471 -39.06 -13.09 -28.19
N ALA A 472 -39.65 -13.00 -29.39
CA ALA A 472 -40.09 -14.16 -30.15
C ALA A 472 -38.95 -14.85 -30.90
N ILE A 473 -37.99 -14.09 -31.46
CA ILE A 473 -36.93 -14.65 -32.32
C ILE A 473 -35.65 -15.04 -31.55
N ALA A 474 -35.34 -14.40 -30.42
CA ALA A 474 -34.14 -14.70 -29.65
C ALA A 474 -34.10 -16.13 -29.09
N PRO A 475 -35.21 -16.73 -28.61
CA PRO A 475 -35.20 -18.14 -28.17
C PRO A 475 -34.82 -19.13 -29.26
N ILE A 476 -35.12 -18.82 -30.53
CA ILE A 476 -34.83 -19.71 -31.68
C ILE A 476 -33.33 -19.91 -31.84
N VAL A 477 -32.53 -18.85 -31.66
CA VAL A 477 -31.06 -18.90 -31.69
C VAL A 477 -30.44 -19.31 -30.34
N GLY A 478 -31.23 -19.92 -29.45
CA GLY A 478 -30.81 -20.35 -28.11
C GLY A 478 -30.51 -19.19 -27.16
N GLY A 479 -31.24 -18.09 -27.32
CA GLY A 479 -30.93 -16.79 -26.74
C GLY A 479 -32.07 -16.14 -25.99
N LYS A 480 -31.82 -14.90 -25.54
CA LYS A 480 -32.81 -14.01 -24.94
C LYS A 480 -32.60 -12.59 -25.45
N GLY A 481 -33.65 -11.79 -25.40
CA GLY A 481 -33.59 -10.39 -25.77
C GLY A 481 -34.82 -9.63 -25.33
N GLY A 482 -34.77 -8.31 -25.54
CA GLY A 482 -35.85 -7.42 -25.18
C GLY A 482 -35.53 -5.98 -25.51
N GLY A 483 -36.51 -5.10 -25.29
CA GLY A 483 -36.36 -3.68 -25.54
C GLY A 483 -37.69 -2.96 -25.58
N ARG A 484 -37.63 -1.70 -26.00
CA ARG A 484 -38.77 -0.82 -26.13
C ARG A 484 -39.57 -1.11 -27.40
N SER A 485 -40.63 -0.34 -27.65
CA SER A 485 -41.44 -0.44 -28.86
C SER A 485 -40.67 -0.06 -30.13
N ASP A 486 -39.75 0.89 -30.02
CA ASP A 486 -38.97 1.48 -31.11
C ASP A 486 -37.62 0.79 -31.36
N SER A 487 -37.06 0.12 -30.35
CA SER A 487 -35.73 -0.50 -30.43
C SER A 487 -35.57 -1.64 -29.43
N ALA A 488 -35.05 -2.77 -29.90
CA ALA A 488 -34.76 -3.93 -29.09
C ALA A 488 -33.53 -4.70 -29.58
N ARG A 489 -32.88 -5.41 -28.67
CA ARG A 489 -31.71 -6.24 -28.97
C ARG A 489 -31.81 -7.59 -28.29
N GLY A 490 -31.24 -8.60 -28.93
CA GLY A 490 -31.14 -9.95 -28.40
C GLY A 490 -29.78 -10.57 -28.70
N ALA A 491 -29.46 -11.61 -27.96
CA ALA A 491 -28.25 -12.40 -28.19
C ALA A 491 -28.57 -13.89 -28.03
N GLY A 492 -27.84 -14.73 -28.76
CA GLY A 492 -27.94 -16.19 -28.74
C GLY A 492 -26.62 -16.86 -29.06
N LYS A 493 -26.63 -18.18 -29.16
CA LYS A 493 -25.42 -19.00 -29.38
C LYS A 493 -25.49 -19.89 -30.63
N ASP A 494 -26.67 -20.07 -31.21
CA ASP A 494 -26.89 -20.99 -32.31
C ASP A 494 -26.93 -20.25 -33.66
N ALA A 495 -25.76 -20.07 -34.27
CA ALA A 495 -25.60 -19.37 -35.55
C ALA A 495 -26.32 -20.06 -36.72
N ALA A 496 -26.51 -21.39 -36.65
CA ALA A 496 -27.18 -22.15 -37.71
C ALA A 496 -28.68 -21.84 -37.80
N LYS A 497 -29.28 -21.28 -36.74
CA LYS A 497 -30.70 -20.94 -36.66
C LYS A 497 -31.02 -19.48 -36.96
N VAL A 498 -30.03 -18.68 -37.36
CA VAL A 498 -30.22 -17.25 -37.65
C VAL A 498 -31.28 -17.05 -38.74
N ASP A 499 -31.20 -17.78 -39.84
CA ASP A 499 -32.15 -17.61 -40.95
C ASP A 499 -33.57 -18.01 -40.52
N GLY A 500 -33.73 -19.10 -39.76
CA GLY A 500 -35.03 -19.49 -39.21
C GLY A 500 -35.61 -18.46 -38.22
N ALA A 501 -34.75 -17.79 -37.44
CA ALA A 501 -35.17 -16.69 -36.57
C ALA A 501 -35.65 -15.46 -37.37
N LEU A 502 -34.99 -15.15 -38.50
CA LEU A 502 -35.40 -14.08 -39.40
C LEU A 502 -36.71 -14.41 -40.13
N ASP A 503 -36.92 -15.66 -40.53
CA ASP A 503 -38.17 -16.10 -41.15
C ASP A 503 -39.36 -16.00 -40.18
N GLN A 504 -39.16 -16.37 -38.91
CA GLN A 504 -40.16 -16.11 -37.87
C GLN A 504 -40.42 -14.61 -37.72
N ALA A 505 -39.39 -13.77 -37.84
CA ALA A 505 -39.55 -12.32 -37.79
C ALA A 505 -40.39 -11.80 -38.96
N ARG A 506 -40.20 -12.33 -40.19
CA ARG A 506 -41.05 -12.01 -41.35
C ARG A 506 -42.50 -12.43 -41.12
N ALA A 507 -42.73 -13.62 -40.57
CA ALA A 507 -44.07 -14.13 -40.27
C ALA A 507 -44.82 -13.27 -39.23
N LEU A 508 -44.11 -12.63 -38.29
CA LEU A 508 -44.70 -11.70 -37.32
C LEU A 508 -45.07 -10.33 -37.91
N LEU A 509 -44.54 -9.99 -39.09
CA LEU A 509 -44.81 -8.74 -39.80
C LEU A 509 -45.91 -8.88 -40.86
N ALA A 510 -46.20 -10.10 -41.31
CA ALA A 510 -47.29 -10.43 -42.24
C ALA A 510 -48.64 -10.39 -41.52
#